data_AF-A0A165RIE7-F1
#
_entry.id   AF-A0A165RIE7-F1
#
_cell.length_a   1.000
_cell.length_b   1.000
_cell.length_c   1.000
_cell.angle_alpha   90.00
_cell.angle_beta   90.00
_cell.angle_gamma   90.00
#
_symmetry.space_group_name_H-M   'P 1'
#
loop_
_entity.id
_entity.type
_entity.pdbx_description
1 polymer ?
#
loop_
_entity_poly.entity_id
_entity_poly.type
_entity_poly.pdbx_seq_one_letter_code
_entity_poly.pdbx_strand_id
1 'polypeptide(L)'
;MALDLLRTGAPPPHKYRHDLESFFYIYITFAAVYDPPKRYLGKIMQWQQESLIAIGHEKHDFLVNVQTFDQILNRKIVHDEFKPLLDQSSFLMALHDAFGTIETLAPQVSHSVYQRTMAIRRGWPTAKLDAKIMKMEKERDEHWMTYSKFIEILKEPEDME
;
A
#
# COMPACT_ATOMS: atom_id res chain seq x y z
N MET A 1 -1.51 2.54 -9.52
CA MET A 1 -1.94 1.14 -9.37
C MET A 1 -1.53 0.62 -8.00
N ALA A 2 -2.50 0.04 -7.30
CA ALA A 2 -2.36 -0.66 -6.03
C ALA A 2 -1.54 -1.95 -6.17
N LEU A 3 -0.87 -2.36 -5.09
CA LEU A 3 0.02 -3.53 -5.10
C LEU A 3 -0.66 -4.83 -5.48
N ASP A 4 -1.87 -5.05 -4.97
CA ASP A 4 -2.69 -6.22 -5.28
C ASP A 4 -2.85 -6.48 -6.78
N LEU A 5 -2.92 -5.42 -7.59
CA LEU A 5 -3.11 -5.48 -9.05
C LEU A 5 -1.79 -5.71 -9.82
N LEU A 6 -0.65 -5.61 -9.13
CA LEU A 6 0.70 -5.74 -9.70
C LEU A 6 1.33 -7.11 -9.44
N ARG A 7 0.66 -7.97 -8.67
CA ARG A 7 1.15 -9.30 -8.30
C ARG A 7 0.88 -10.34 -9.39
N THR A 8 1.68 -11.40 -9.38
CA THR A 8 1.42 -12.60 -10.18
C THR A 8 0.17 -13.33 -9.72
N GLY A 9 -0.66 -13.78 -10.66
CA GLY A 9 -1.82 -14.62 -10.38
C GLY A 9 -3.08 -14.12 -11.06
N ALA A 10 -4.23 -14.66 -10.65
CA ALA A 10 -5.52 -14.13 -11.07
C ALA A 10 -5.69 -12.71 -10.51
N PRO A 11 -6.11 -11.72 -11.32
CA PRO A 11 -6.42 -10.38 -10.83
C PRO A 11 -7.43 -10.47 -9.68
N PRO A 12 -7.15 -9.85 -8.53
CA PRO A 12 -8.11 -9.84 -7.44
C PRO A 12 -9.36 -9.05 -7.86
N PRO A 13 -10.52 -9.33 -7.24
CA PRO A 13 -11.69 -8.48 -7.43
C PRO A 13 -11.33 -7.05 -7.04
N HIS A 14 -11.84 -6.08 -7.81
CA HIS A 14 -11.66 -4.67 -7.51
C HIS A 14 -12.21 -4.35 -6.11
N LYS A 15 -11.43 -3.63 -5.32
CA LYS A 15 -11.83 -3.16 -3.99
C LYS A 15 -11.59 -1.67 -3.92
N TYR A 16 -12.45 -0.96 -3.19
CA TYR A 16 -12.31 0.48 -2.99
C TYR A 16 -10.93 0.88 -2.43
N ARG A 17 -10.33 0.04 -1.57
CA ARG A 17 -8.95 0.25 -1.07
C ARG A 17 -7.90 0.35 -2.17
N HIS A 18 -8.12 -0.27 -3.33
CA HIS A 18 -7.18 -0.22 -4.47
C HIS A 18 -7.16 1.18 -5.11
N ASP A 19 -8.31 1.88 -5.10
CA ASP A 19 -8.41 3.25 -5.56
C ASP A 19 -7.70 4.18 -4.56
N LEU A 20 -7.96 4.02 -3.27
CA LEU A 20 -7.29 4.77 -2.20
C LEU A 20 -5.76 4.58 -2.22
N GLU A 21 -5.28 3.34 -2.38
CA GLU A 21 -3.85 3.06 -2.49
C GLU A 21 -3.25 3.69 -3.76
N SER A 22 -4.02 3.72 -4.85
CA SER A 22 -3.59 4.41 -6.07
C SER A 22 -3.47 5.92 -5.88
N PHE A 23 -4.39 6.56 -5.15
CA PHE A 23 -4.26 7.97 -4.75
C PHE A 23 -3.06 8.22 -3.85
N PHE A 24 -2.82 7.33 -2.89
CA PHE A 24 -1.62 7.39 -2.05
C PHE A 24 -0.32 7.43 -2.88
N TYR A 25 -0.17 6.56 -3.89
CA TYR A 25 1.02 6.61 -4.75
C TYR A 25 1.12 7.90 -5.58
N ILE A 26 -0.01 8.55 -5.91
CA ILE A 26 0.02 9.87 -6.55
C ILE A 26 0.61 10.90 -5.58
N TYR A 27 0.15 10.94 -4.33
CA TYR A 27 0.73 11.83 -3.33
C TYR A 27 2.22 11.61 -3.12
N ILE A 28 2.67 10.35 -3.04
CA ILE A 28 4.09 10.03 -2.93
C ILE A 28 4.86 10.53 -4.17
N THR A 29 4.34 10.31 -5.37
CA THR A 29 4.99 10.77 -6.60
C THR A 29 5.13 12.29 -6.61
N PHE A 30 4.09 13.03 -6.23
CA PHE A 30 4.16 14.48 -6.13
C PHE A 30 5.18 14.93 -5.08
N ALA A 31 5.11 14.38 -3.86
CA ALA A 31 6.04 14.75 -2.79
C ALA A 31 7.49 14.43 -3.14
N ALA A 32 7.74 13.30 -3.83
CA ALA A 32 9.09 12.85 -4.14
C ALA A 32 9.76 13.65 -5.28
N VAL A 33 9.01 13.95 -6.36
CA VAL A 33 9.63 14.38 -7.62
C VAL A 33 8.97 15.58 -8.31
N TYR A 34 7.95 16.20 -7.72
CA TYR A 34 7.39 17.43 -8.29
C TYR A 34 8.25 18.66 -7.95
N ASP A 35 8.56 19.47 -8.96
CA ASP A 35 9.26 20.75 -8.87
C ASP A 35 8.25 21.87 -9.15
N PRO A 36 7.70 22.54 -8.12
CA PRO A 36 6.69 23.58 -8.29
C PRO A 36 7.16 24.78 -9.13
N PRO A 37 8.37 25.34 -8.92
CA PRO A 37 8.90 26.42 -9.76
C PRO A 37 8.94 26.08 -11.25
N LYS A 38 9.35 24.86 -11.60
CA LYS A 38 9.42 24.41 -13.00
C LYS A 38 8.12 23.80 -13.51
N ARG A 39 7.12 23.59 -12.64
CA ARG A 39 5.87 22.85 -12.91
C ARG A 39 6.15 21.50 -13.58
N TYR A 40 7.22 20.86 -13.13
CA TYR A 40 7.73 19.63 -13.73
C TYR A 40 7.56 18.48 -12.75
N LEU A 41 6.92 17.41 -13.22
CA LEU A 41 6.87 16.15 -12.50
C LEU A 41 8.00 15.26 -12.99
N GLY A 42 8.97 15.02 -12.11
CA GLY A 42 10.06 14.08 -12.37
C GLY A 42 9.57 12.63 -12.43
N LYS A 43 10.54 11.71 -12.38
CA LYS A 43 10.28 10.27 -12.53
C LYS A 43 10.88 9.52 -11.37
N ILE A 44 10.09 8.65 -10.75
CA ILE A 44 10.60 7.57 -9.90
C ILE A 44 10.86 6.39 -10.85
N MET A 45 12.12 6.22 -11.27
CA MET A 45 12.47 5.26 -12.32
C MET A 45 12.05 3.82 -11.96
N GLN A 46 12.13 3.48 -10.68
CA GLN A 46 11.68 2.21 -10.10
C GLN A 46 10.20 1.94 -10.37
N TRP A 47 9.37 2.98 -10.53
CA TRP A 47 7.93 2.85 -10.77
C TRP A 47 7.55 3.02 -12.25
N GLN A 48 8.52 3.17 -13.15
CA GLN A 48 8.33 3.32 -14.60
C GLN A 48 8.91 2.14 -15.40
N GLN A 49 8.98 0.97 -14.79
CA GLN A 49 9.52 -0.23 -15.44
C GLN A 49 8.50 -0.82 -16.41
N GLU A 50 8.98 -1.57 -17.41
CA GLU A 50 8.10 -2.28 -18.36
C GLU A 50 7.33 -3.42 -17.70
N SER A 51 7.90 -4.01 -16.64
CA SER A 51 7.29 -5.12 -15.91
C SER A 51 6.41 -4.63 -14.78
N LEU A 52 5.10 -4.92 -14.86
CA LEU A 52 4.16 -4.64 -13.76
C LEU A 52 4.55 -5.35 -12.46
N ILE A 53 5.10 -6.57 -12.57
CA ILE A 53 5.58 -7.33 -11.41
C ILE A 53 6.75 -6.61 -10.75
N ALA A 54 7.68 -6.07 -11.55
CA ALA A 54 8.82 -5.35 -11.01
C ALA A 54 8.40 -4.02 -10.36
N ILE A 55 7.44 -3.28 -10.95
CA ILE A 55 6.82 -2.12 -10.28
C ILE A 55 6.17 -2.56 -8.96
N GLY A 56 5.50 -3.71 -8.94
CA GLY A 56 4.92 -4.29 -7.73
C GLY A 56 5.96 -4.53 -6.64
N HIS A 57 7.11 -5.13 -6.97
CA HIS A 57 8.19 -5.34 -6.00
C HIS A 57 8.74 -4.02 -5.45
N GLU A 58 9.01 -3.03 -6.31
CA GLU A 58 9.54 -1.73 -5.87
C GLU A 58 8.56 -0.98 -4.95
N LYS A 59 7.26 -1.07 -5.22
CA LYS A 59 6.23 -0.48 -4.36
C LYS A 59 6.06 -1.23 -3.05
N HIS A 60 6.21 -2.55 -3.07
CA HIS A 60 6.22 -3.37 -1.87
C HIS A 60 7.39 -2.96 -0.97
N ASP A 61 8.60 -2.93 -1.54
CA ASP A 61 9.81 -2.53 -0.83
C ASP A 61 9.69 -1.08 -0.31
N PHE A 62 9.09 -0.17 -1.07
CA PHE A 62 8.83 1.18 -0.58
C PHE A 62 7.95 1.21 0.69
N LEU A 63 6.98 0.30 0.82
CA LEU A 63 6.11 0.23 2.00
C LEU A 63 6.77 -0.45 3.20
N VAL A 64 7.60 -1.47 2.99
CA VAL A 64 8.09 -2.33 4.09
C VAL A 64 9.60 -2.26 4.34
N ASN A 65 10.36 -1.61 3.46
CA ASN A 65 11.81 -1.47 3.56
C ASN A 65 12.21 0.00 3.73
N VAL A 66 12.77 0.31 4.90
CA VAL A 66 13.21 1.67 5.26
C VAL A 66 14.24 2.25 4.29
N GLN A 67 15.12 1.42 3.70
CA GLN A 67 16.13 1.90 2.76
C GLN A 67 15.50 2.36 1.46
N THR A 68 14.54 1.61 0.93
CA THR A 68 13.80 1.97 -0.29
C THR A 68 12.93 3.20 -0.05
N PHE A 69 12.30 3.28 1.12
CA PHE A 69 11.58 4.46 1.57
C PHE A 69 12.47 5.72 1.58
N ASP A 70 13.62 5.67 2.26
CA ASP A 70 14.54 6.81 2.39
C ASP A 70 15.16 7.22 1.04
N GLN A 71 15.32 6.28 0.12
CA GLN A 71 15.78 6.57 -1.24
C GLN A 71 14.73 7.33 -2.05
N ILE A 72 13.46 6.92 -1.99
CA ILE A 72 12.37 7.56 -2.73
C ILE A 72 12.00 8.92 -2.12
N LEU A 73 11.90 8.99 -0.80
CA LEU A 73 11.56 10.21 -0.05
C LEU A 73 12.79 10.85 0.60
N ASN A 74 13.86 11.00 -0.19
CA ASN A 74 15.09 11.60 0.29
C ASN A 74 14.89 13.09 0.58
N ARG A 75 14.88 13.45 1.87
CA ARG A 75 14.74 14.84 2.36
C ARG A 75 15.75 15.83 1.77
N LYS A 76 16.90 15.37 1.25
CA LYS A 76 17.90 16.25 0.62
C LYS A 76 17.53 16.63 -0.82
N ILE A 77 16.64 15.86 -1.46
CA ILE A 77 16.26 15.99 -2.86
C ILE A 77 14.86 16.58 -2.99
N VAL A 78 13.95 16.17 -2.11
CA VAL A 78 12.57 16.66 -2.07
C VAL A 78 12.53 18.19 -1.94
N HIS A 79 11.68 18.82 -2.76
CA HIS A 79 11.48 20.27 -2.74
C HIS A 79 11.03 20.76 -1.35
N ASP A 80 11.49 21.94 -0.94
CA ASP A 80 11.28 22.45 0.42
C ASP A 80 9.80 22.51 0.82
N GLU A 81 8.91 22.86 -0.12
CA GLU A 81 7.45 22.90 0.11
C GLU A 81 6.85 21.54 0.52
N PHE A 82 7.46 20.43 0.12
CA PHE A 82 6.96 19.08 0.42
C PHE A 82 7.64 18.43 1.62
N LYS A 83 8.73 18.99 2.15
CA LYS A 83 9.42 18.44 3.32
C LYS A 83 8.51 18.21 4.53
N PRO A 84 7.52 19.09 4.85
CA PRO A 84 6.59 18.83 5.94
C PRO A 84 5.74 17.55 5.76
N LEU A 85 5.54 17.09 4.51
CA LEU A 85 4.84 15.83 4.23
C LEU A 85 5.67 14.59 4.57
N LEU A 86 6.96 14.74 4.88
CA LEU A 86 7.83 13.62 5.28
C LEU A 86 7.93 13.54 6.82
N ASP A 87 7.30 14.45 7.56
CA ASP A 87 7.26 14.42 9.02
C ASP A 87 6.34 13.31 9.50
N GLN A 88 6.73 12.63 10.59
CA GLN A 88 6.01 11.45 11.10
C GLN A 88 4.53 11.74 11.45
N SER A 89 4.20 12.98 11.78
CA SER A 89 2.83 13.41 12.09
C SER A 89 2.02 13.86 10.87
N SER A 90 2.61 13.82 9.67
CA SER A 90 1.92 14.21 8.43
C SER A 90 0.94 13.12 7.98
N PHE A 91 -0.08 13.53 7.22
CA PHE A 91 -1.03 12.58 6.66
C PHE A 91 -0.34 11.56 5.74
N LEU A 92 0.70 11.99 5.01
CA LEU A 92 1.37 11.14 4.03
C LEU A 92 2.13 9.99 4.71
N MET A 93 2.74 10.27 5.87
CA MET A 93 3.39 9.23 6.68
C MET A 93 2.36 8.32 7.35
N ALA A 94 1.25 8.86 7.84
CA ALA A 94 0.15 8.05 8.37
C ALA A 94 -0.47 7.11 7.31
N LEU A 95 -0.62 7.57 6.06
CA LEU A 95 -1.05 6.71 4.95
C LEU A 95 0.00 5.64 4.62
N HIS A 96 1.29 6.00 4.61
CA HIS A 96 2.38 5.04 4.38
C HIS A 96 2.35 3.92 5.43
N ASP A 97 2.23 4.26 6.72
CA ASP A 97 2.13 3.28 7.81
C ASP A 97 0.90 2.37 7.68
N ALA A 98 -0.25 2.93 7.30
CA ALA A 98 -1.48 2.18 7.15
C ALA A 98 -1.39 1.17 5.98
N PHE A 99 -0.89 1.61 4.82
CA PHE A 99 -0.70 0.72 3.67
C PHE A 99 0.45 -0.28 3.90
N GLY A 100 1.51 0.12 4.61
CA GLY A 100 2.56 -0.80 5.05
C GLY A 100 2.01 -1.90 5.96
N THR A 101 1.13 -1.54 6.90
CA THR A 101 0.47 -2.53 7.77
C THR A 101 -0.38 -3.51 6.97
N ILE A 102 -1.19 -3.02 6.02
CA ILE A 102 -1.96 -3.86 5.09
C ILE A 102 -1.04 -4.83 4.35
N GLU A 103 0.12 -4.36 3.90
CA GLU A 103 1.07 -5.15 3.15
C GLU A 103 1.72 -6.24 4.02
N THR A 104 2.08 -5.94 5.26
CA THR A 104 2.66 -6.94 6.20
C THR A 104 1.68 -8.06 6.59
N LEU A 105 0.36 -7.83 6.47
CA LEU A 105 -0.66 -8.85 6.71
C LEU A 105 -0.81 -9.82 5.53
N ALA A 106 -0.49 -9.40 4.30
CA ALA A 106 -0.68 -10.23 3.12
C ALA A 106 0.13 -11.55 3.16
N PRO A 107 1.44 -11.57 3.50
CA PRO A 107 2.20 -12.81 3.67
C PRO A 107 1.59 -13.78 4.69
N GLN A 108 0.97 -13.26 5.76
CA GLN A 108 0.36 -14.08 6.80
C GLN A 108 -0.93 -14.76 6.31
N VAL A 109 -1.72 -14.07 5.47
CA VAL A 109 -2.86 -14.67 4.76
C VAL A 109 -2.36 -15.76 3.81
N SER A 110 -1.35 -15.47 2.98
CA SER A 110 -0.77 -16.45 2.05
C SER A 110 -0.23 -17.69 2.76
N HIS A 111 0.43 -17.51 3.91
CA HIS A 111 0.90 -18.63 4.73
C HIS A 111 -0.26 -19.46 5.27
N SER A 112 -1.33 -18.81 5.74
CA SER A 112 -2.52 -19.51 6.25
C SER A 112 -3.26 -20.27 5.14
N VAL A 113 -3.35 -19.70 3.93
CA VAL A 113 -3.89 -20.39 2.74
C VAL A 113 -3.05 -21.60 2.38
N TYR A 114 -1.71 -21.48 2.39
CA TYR A 114 -0.81 -22.62 2.16
C TYR A 114 -1.04 -23.74 3.18
N GLN A 115 -1.09 -23.41 4.48
CA GLN A 115 -1.37 -24.38 5.54
C GLN A 115 -2.72 -25.07 5.33
N ARG A 116 -3.75 -24.31 4.94
CA ARG A 116 -5.08 -24.84 4.62
C ARG A 116 -5.01 -25.84 3.46
N THR A 117 -4.33 -25.49 2.36
CA THR A 117 -4.16 -26.39 1.21
C THR A 117 -3.44 -27.68 1.61
N MET A 118 -2.41 -27.60 2.47
CA MET A 118 -1.72 -28.79 2.97
C MET A 118 -2.59 -29.63 3.90
N ALA A 119 -3.43 -29.01 4.75
CA ALA A 119 -4.39 -29.71 5.60
C ALA A 119 -5.42 -30.50 4.77
N ILE A 120 -5.98 -29.88 3.71
CA ILE A 120 -6.90 -30.56 2.78
C ILE A 120 -6.24 -31.80 2.17
N ARG A 121 -5.00 -31.66 1.68
CA ARG A 121 -4.23 -32.78 1.08
C ARG A 121 -3.99 -33.92 2.07
N ARG A 122 -3.96 -33.65 3.37
CA ARG A 122 -3.75 -34.63 4.45
C ARG A 122 -5.06 -35.13 5.07
N GLY A 123 -6.22 -34.65 4.64
CA GLY A 123 -7.51 -34.96 5.25
C GLY A 123 -7.70 -34.39 6.65
N TRP A 124 -6.99 -33.31 6.99
CA TRP A 124 -7.08 -32.66 8.31
C TRP A 124 -8.17 -31.57 8.33
N PRO A 125 -8.81 -31.33 9.50
CA PRO A 125 -9.82 -30.27 9.63
C PRO A 125 -9.26 -28.88 9.29
N THR A 126 -9.99 -28.11 8.48
CA THR A 126 -9.58 -26.76 8.04
C THR A 126 -10.31 -25.61 8.75
N ALA A 127 -11.39 -25.89 9.48
CA ALA A 127 -12.29 -24.85 9.99
C ALA A 127 -11.59 -23.72 10.78
N LYS A 128 -10.56 -24.04 11.56
CA LYS A 128 -9.75 -23.03 12.28
C LYS A 128 -8.93 -22.15 11.33
N LEU A 129 -8.38 -22.74 10.26
CA LEU A 129 -7.62 -22.02 9.24
C LEU A 129 -8.56 -21.15 8.38
N ASP A 130 -9.74 -21.68 8.04
CA ASP A 130 -10.78 -20.94 7.31
C ASP A 130 -11.21 -19.69 8.09
N ALA A 131 -11.52 -19.84 9.38
CA ALA A 131 -11.87 -18.73 10.25
C ALA A 131 -10.73 -17.70 10.38
N LYS A 132 -9.47 -18.17 10.46
CA LYS A 132 -8.29 -17.30 10.52
C LYS A 132 -8.13 -16.49 9.23
N ILE A 133 -8.19 -17.15 8.06
CA ILE A 133 -8.07 -16.49 6.76
C ILE A 133 -9.17 -15.44 6.61
N MET A 134 -10.43 -15.81 6.86
CA MET A 134 -11.57 -14.90 6.75
C MET A 134 -11.43 -13.68 7.68
N LYS A 135 -10.99 -13.88 8.92
CA LYS A 135 -10.75 -12.78 9.86
C LYS A 135 -9.66 -11.83 9.34
N MET A 136 -8.54 -12.36 8.86
CA MET A 136 -7.42 -11.55 8.39
C MET A 136 -7.74 -10.80 7.09
N GLU A 137 -8.46 -11.43 6.17
CA GLU A 137 -8.94 -10.75 4.95
C GLU A 137 -9.91 -9.64 5.28
N LYS A 138 -10.84 -9.89 6.21
CA LYS A 138 -11.78 -8.87 6.69
C LYS A 138 -11.05 -7.69 7.36
N GLU A 139 -10.09 -7.96 8.24
CA GLU A 139 -9.27 -6.90 8.85
C GLU A 139 -8.55 -6.07 7.77
N ARG A 140 -7.93 -6.75 6.79
CA ARG A 140 -7.19 -6.08 5.71
C ARG A 140 -8.08 -5.22 4.82
N ASP A 141 -9.27 -5.70 4.47
CA ASP A 141 -10.12 -5.04 3.47
C ASP A 141 -11.13 -4.05 4.09
N GLU A 142 -11.58 -4.27 5.32
CA GLU A 142 -12.65 -3.48 5.94
C GLU A 142 -12.20 -2.64 7.14
N HIS A 143 -11.03 -2.91 7.74
CA HIS A 143 -10.62 -2.23 8.96
C HIS A 143 -9.45 -1.25 8.75
N TRP A 144 -8.45 -1.65 7.96
CA TRP A 144 -7.22 -0.86 7.85
C TRP A 144 -7.31 0.34 6.92
N MET A 145 -8.13 0.29 5.86
CA MET A 145 -8.26 1.39 4.91
C MET A 145 -9.66 1.49 4.30
N THR A 146 -10.57 2.13 5.04
CA THR A 146 -11.88 2.56 4.57
C THR A 146 -11.82 3.99 4.04
N TYR A 147 -12.87 4.44 3.34
CA TYR A 147 -13.00 5.85 2.95
C TYR A 147 -12.90 6.79 4.16
N SER A 148 -13.72 6.55 5.19
CA SER A 148 -13.74 7.38 6.39
C SER A 148 -12.37 7.40 7.08
N LYS A 149 -11.64 6.27 7.09
CA LYS A 149 -10.29 6.23 7.66
C LYS A 149 -9.29 7.03 6.82
N PHE A 150 -9.40 6.96 5.50
CA PHE A 150 -8.57 7.72 4.58
C PHE A 150 -8.78 9.23 4.75
N ILE A 151 -10.04 9.68 4.79
CA ILE A 151 -10.40 11.09 5.00
C ILE A 151 -9.98 11.58 6.39
N GLU A 152 -10.18 10.76 7.44
CA GLU A 152 -9.70 11.04 8.79
C GLU A 152 -8.18 11.31 8.80
N ILE A 153 -7.41 10.48 8.09
CA ILE A 153 -5.95 10.65 7.97
C ILE A 153 -5.60 11.95 7.23
N LEU A 154 -6.34 12.28 6.16
CA LEU A 154 -6.16 13.54 5.43
C LEU A 154 -6.53 14.78 6.26
N LYS A 155 -7.26 14.61 7.37
CA LYS A 155 -7.83 15.68 8.20
C LYS A 155 -8.81 16.58 7.44
N GLU A 156 -9.43 16.03 6.40
CA GLU A 156 -10.47 16.69 5.63
C GLU A 156 -11.85 16.33 6.21
N PRO A 157 -12.88 17.19 6.06
CA PRO A 157 -14.24 16.80 6.40
C PRO A 157 -14.70 15.66 5.49
N GLU A 158 -15.41 14.68 6.07
CA GLU A 158 -16.09 13.68 5.26
C GLU A 158 -17.30 14.35 4.60
N ASP A 159 -17.23 14.51 3.27
CA ASP A 159 -18.37 14.94 2.47
C ASP A 159 -19.44 13.84 2.53
N MET A 160 -20.30 13.91 3.54
CA MET A 160 -21.49 13.07 3.63
C MET A 160 -22.66 13.78 2.95
N GLU A 161 -23.05 13.30 1.77
CA GLU A 161 -24.38 13.56 1.18
C GLU A 161 -25.49 12.81 1.92
#